data_AF-A0A7R9TPS5-F1
#
_entry.id   AF-A0A7R9TPS5-F1
#
_cell.length_a   1.000
_cell.length_b   1.000
_cell.length_c   1.000
_cell.angle_alpha   90.00
_cell.angle_beta   90.00
_cell.angle_gamma   90.00
#
_symmetry.space_group_name_H-M   'P 1'
#
loop_
_entity.id
_entity.type
_entity.pdbx_description
1 polymer ?
#
loop_
_entity_poly.entity_id
_entity_poly.type
_entity_poly.pdbx_seq_one_letter_code
_entity_poly.pdbx_strand_id
1 'polypeptide(L)'
;RETTAKVVDLMYVPMIQGTQRYAYKVQNLSGGEKEKAEGAVFAAAVLPRVFAEDEAAAQTIYDSMKVGASATDHKKVKKAFESVYSALGIKCSDVGGLMDDGTSDYYKGAEPCSDGVSGGGVAGIIIGSVAGGVALVSVG
;
A
#
# COMPACT_ATOMS: atom_id res chain seq x y z
N ARG A 1 16.08 14.91 16.54
CA ARG A 1 15.31 14.08 17.50
C ARG A 1 14.79 12.88 16.74
N GLU A 2 14.91 11.68 17.30
CA GLU A 2 14.50 10.41 16.67
C GLU A 2 13.02 10.42 16.20
N THR A 3 12.12 10.97 17.02
CA THR A 3 10.70 11.10 16.68
C THR A 3 10.46 11.90 15.39
N THR A 4 11.23 12.97 15.15
CA THR A 4 11.07 13.78 13.94
C THR A 4 11.43 13.00 12.69
N ALA A 5 12.51 12.21 12.74
CA ALA A 5 12.90 11.37 11.62
C ALA A 5 11.81 10.35 11.28
N LYS A 6 11.27 9.65 12.30
CA LYS A 6 10.19 8.69 12.08
C LYS A 6 8.92 9.33 11.52
N VAL A 7 8.56 10.54 11.96
CA VAL A 7 7.41 11.28 11.41
C VAL A 7 7.62 11.60 9.94
N VAL A 8 8.82 12.06 9.55
CA VAL A 8 9.14 12.35 8.14
C VAL A 8 8.96 11.13 7.25
N ASP A 9 9.39 9.95 7.70
CA ASP A 9 9.19 8.70 6.95
C ASP A 9 7.70 8.37 6.77
N LEU A 10 6.90 8.54 7.83
CA LEU A 10 5.47 8.26 7.82
C LEU A 10 4.65 9.27 7.00
N MET A 11 5.13 10.49 6.76
CA MET A 11 4.42 11.50 5.96
C MET A 11 4.19 11.09 4.50
N TYR A 12 4.95 10.13 3.99
CA TYR A 12 4.78 9.59 2.64
C TYR A 12 3.79 8.43 2.55
N VAL A 13 3.40 7.85 3.69
CA VAL A 13 2.43 6.74 3.74
C VAL A 13 1.10 7.13 3.07
N PRO A 14 0.49 8.30 3.34
CA PRO A 14 -0.75 8.71 2.67
C PRO A 14 -0.60 8.86 1.16
N MET A 15 0.59 9.23 0.65
CA MET A 15 0.83 9.36 -0.79
C MET A 15 0.88 7.97 -1.46
N ILE A 16 1.50 7.00 -0.79
CA ILE A 16 1.56 5.61 -1.23
C ILE A 16 0.16 4.99 -1.22
N GLN A 17 -0.60 5.19 -0.14
CA GLN A 17 -1.99 4.72 -0.01
C GLN A 17 -2.89 5.34 -1.10
N GLY A 18 -2.79 6.65 -1.32
CA GLY A 18 -3.53 7.35 -2.36
C GLY A 18 -3.22 6.79 -3.75
N THR A 19 -1.92 6.59 -4.05
CA THR A 19 -1.50 6.02 -5.34
C THR A 19 -2.06 4.63 -5.56
N GLN A 20 -1.95 3.73 -4.57
CA GLN A 20 -2.49 2.38 -4.65
C GLN A 20 -4.02 2.38 -4.80
N ARG A 21 -4.73 3.20 -4.03
CA ARG A 21 -6.19 3.34 -4.14
C ARG A 21 -6.60 3.70 -5.56
N TYR A 22 -6.01 4.73 -6.15
CA TYR A 22 -6.40 5.15 -7.49
C TYR A 22 -5.94 4.19 -8.57
N ALA A 23 -4.78 3.54 -8.41
CA ALA A 23 -4.37 2.47 -9.31
C ALA A 23 -5.41 1.34 -9.33
N TYR A 24 -5.91 0.94 -8.15
CA TYR A 24 -6.96 -0.07 -8.04
C TYR A 24 -8.27 0.39 -8.68
N LYS A 25 -8.72 1.62 -8.40
CA LYS A 25 -9.98 2.16 -8.94
C LYS A 25 -9.93 2.23 -10.47
N VAL A 26 -8.83 2.72 -11.05
CA VAL A 26 -8.66 2.81 -12.51
C VAL A 26 -8.68 1.42 -13.15
N GLN A 27 -7.98 0.45 -12.57
CA GLN A 27 -7.90 -0.89 -13.17
C GLN A 27 -9.18 -1.73 -12.96
N ASN A 28 -9.74 -1.73 -11.76
CA ASN A 28 -10.73 -2.74 -11.35
C ASN A 28 -12.15 -2.18 -11.16
N LEU A 29 -12.29 -0.87 -10.96
CA LEU A 29 -13.58 -0.24 -10.61
C LEU A 29 -14.00 0.82 -11.65
N SER A 30 -13.55 0.67 -12.89
CA SER A 30 -13.88 1.57 -14.00
C SER A 30 -13.55 3.05 -13.74
N GLY A 31 -12.48 3.33 -13.00
CA GLY A 31 -12.01 4.69 -12.72
C GLY A 31 -11.67 5.46 -14.00
N GLY A 32 -12.16 6.70 -14.10
CA GLY A 32 -12.02 7.55 -15.27
C GLY A 32 -10.88 8.57 -15.15
N GLU A 33 -10.97 9.63 -15.94
CA GLU A 33 -9.94 10.69 -15.98
C GLU A 33 -9.71 11.37 -14.61
N LYS A 34 -10.76 11.47 -13.79
CA LYS A 34 -10.64 11.95 -12.41
C LYS A 34 -9.71 11.06 -11.59
N GLU A 35 -10.00 9.76 -11.52
CA GLU A 35 -9.21 8.80 -10.76
C GLU A 35 -7.77 8.71 -11.27
N LYS A 36 -7.57 8.78 -12.61
CA LYS A 36 -6.23 8.83 -13.20
C LYS A 36 -5.46 10.08 -12.76
N ALA A 37 -6.09 11.25 -12.80
CA ALA A 37 -5.45 12.51 -12.38
C ALA A 37 -5.11 12.51 -10.89
N GLU A 38 -6.03 12.06 -10.02
CA GLU A 38 -5.78 11.94 -8.58
C GLU A 38 -4.62 10.97 -8.32
N GLY A 39 -4.63 9.78 -8.94
CA GLY A 39 -3.56 8.80 -8.84
C GLY A 39 -2.20 9.32 -9.31
N ALA A 40 -2.16 10.07 -10.41
CA ALA A 40 -0.94 10.67 -10.94
C ALA A 40 -0.33 11.69 -9.96
N VAL A 41 -1.18 12.52 -9.32
CA VAL A 41 -0.72 13.52 -8.34
C VAL A 41 -0.17 12.85 -7.09
N PHE A 42 -0.84 11.82 -6.56
CA PHE A 42 -0.33 11.05 -5.42
C PHE A 42 1.00 10.37 -5.74
N ALA A 43 1.12 9.76 -6.93
CA ALA A 43 2.36 9.13 -7.36
C ALA A 43 3.49 10.16 -7.46
N ALA A 44 3.24 11.28 -8.13
CA ALA A 44 4.24 12.35 -8.32
C ALA A 44 4.79 12.90 -7.00
N ALA A 45 3.98 12.92 -5.93
CA ALA A 45 4.39 13.41 -4.62
C ALA A 45 5.41 12.50 -3.90
N VAL A 46 5.49 11.21 -4.25
CA VAL A 46 6.37 10.24 -3.58
C VAL A 46 7.45 9.66 -4.50
N LEU A 47 7.26 9.73 -5.82
CA LEU A 47 8.18 9.19 -6.82
C LEU A 47 9.65 9.60 -6.65
N PRO A 48 10.00 10.87 -6.35
CA PRO A 48 11.40 11.24 -6.14
C PRO A 48 12.07 10.48 -4.99
N ARG A 49 11.31 10.16 -3.94
CA ARG A 49 11.81 9.39 -2.80
C ARG A 49 11.98 7.92 -3.14
N VAL A 50 11.04 7.34 -3.90
CA VAL A 50 11.19 5.97 -4.42
C VAL A 50 12.39 5.88 -5.35
N PHE A 51 12.56 6.85 -6.25
CA PHE A 51 13.66 6.88 -7.22
C PHE A 51 15.03 6.91 -6.55
N ALA A 52 15.15 7.63 -5.42
CA ALA A 52 16.39 7.68 -4.66
C ALA A 52 16.83 6.30 -4.11
N GLU A 53 15.87 5.39 -3.86
CA GLU A 53 16.14 4.05 -3.35
C GLU A 53 16.16 2.98 -4.46
N ASP A 54 15.23 3.06 -5.42
CA ASP A 54 15.09 2.13 -6.56
C ASP A 54 14.46 2.84 -7.77
N GLU A 55 15.31 3.16 -8.74
CA GLU A 55 14.93 3.79 -10.01
C GLU A 55 13.96 2.91 -10.83
N ALA A 56 14.13 1.59 -10.83
CA ALA A 56 13.27 0.69 -11.61
C ALA A 56 11.86 0.58 -10.99
N ALA A 57 11.76 0.58 -9.65
CA ALA A 57 10.49 0.66 -8.95
C ALA A 57 9.77 1.99 -9.24
N ALA A 58 10.49 3.11 -9.17
CA ALA A 58 9.95 4.42 -9.50
C ALA A 58 9.45 4.49 -10.95
N GLN A 59 10.20 3.95 -11.91
CA GLN A 59 9.80 3.90 -13.31
C GLN A 59 8.53 3.06 -13.51
N THR A 60 8.44 1.91 -12.84
CA THR A 60 7.26 1.03 -12.88
C THR A 60 6.00 1.75 -12.40
N ILE A 61 6.11 2.50 -11.29
CA ILE A 61 5.02 3.29 -10.73
C ILE A 61 4.66 4.43 -11.69
N TYR A 62 5.65 5.18 -12.18
CA TYR A 62 5.44 6.31 -13.08
C TYR A 62 4.73 5.89 -14.37
N ASP A 63 5.19 4.84 -15.03
CA ASP A 63 4.59 4.38 -16.29
C ASP A 63 3.13 3.93 -16.14
N SER A 64 2.77 3.41 -14.97
CA SER A 64 1.41 2.98 -14.66
C SER A 64 0.47 4.12 -14.24
N MET A 65 1.03 5.19 -13.64
CA MET A 65 0.27 6.24 -12.96
C MET A 65 0.31 7.60 -13.64
N LYS A 66 1.22 7.85 -14.59
CA LYS A 66 1.33 9.15 -15.26
C LYS A 66 0.05 9.52 -16.02
N VAL A 67 -0.21 10.82 -16.13
CA VAL A 67 -1.29 11.35 -16.97
C VAL A 67 -1.11 10.84 -18.40
N GLY A 68 -2.20 10.33 -19.00
CA GLY A 68 -2.17 9.75 -20.34
C GLY A 68 -1.63 8.32 -20.41
N ALA A 69 -1.36 7.65 -19.28
CA ALA A 69 -1.09 6.21 -19.28
C ALA A 69 -2.25 5.44 -19.96
N SER A 70 -1.91 4.55 -20.89
CA SER A 70 -2.88 3.76 -21.65
C SER A 70 -3.53 2.66 -20.82
N ALA A 71 -2.83 2.16 -19.82
CA ALA A 71 -3.30 1.18 -18.87
C ALA A 71 -2.62 1.38 -17.50
N THR A 72 -3.33 1.01 -16.44
CA THR A 72 -2.81 0.99 -15.08
C THR A 72 -2.79 -0.44 -14.56
N ASP A 73 -1.65 -0.85 -14.00
CA ASP A 73 -1.44 -2.17 -13.41
C ASP A 73 -1.23 -2.00 -11.89
N HIS A 74 -2.31 -2.06 -11.13
CA HIS A 74 -2.29 -1.93 -9.66
C HIS A 74 -1.32 -2.93 -9.02
N LYS A 75 -1.29 -4.18 -9.52
CA LYS A 75 -0.43 -5.22 -8.93
C LYS A 75 1.05 -4.87 -9.08
N LYS A 76 1.46 -4.33 -10.24
CA LYS A 76 2.83 -3.85 -10.43
C LYS A 76 3.14 -2.63 -9.57
N VAL A 77 2.22 -1.66 -9.52
CA VAL A 77 2.37 -0.46 -8.67
C VAL A 77 2.55 -0.86 -7.20
N LYS A 78 1.66 -1.73 -6.68
CA LYS A 78 1.74 -2.26 -5.32
C LYS A 78 3.06 -2.94 -5.04
N LYS A 79 3.46 -3.90 -5.90
CA LYS A 79 4.72 -4.62 -5.73
C LYS A 79 5.95 -3.70 -5.77
N ALA A 80 5.96 -2.68 -6.62
CA ALA A 80 7.04 -1.71 -6.72
C ALA A 80 7.14 -0.81 -5.48
N PHE A 81 6.01 -0.43 -4.87
CA PHE A 81 6.04 0.25 -3.57
C PHE A 81 6.54 -0.66 -2.45
N GLU A 82 6.02 -1.89 -2.38
CA GLU A 82 6.38 -2.84 -1.33
C GLU A 82 7.86 -3.22 -1.33
N SER A 83 8.52 -3.23 -2.49
CA SER A 83 9.96 -3.53 -2.59
C SER A 83 10.85 -2.46 -1.97
N VAL A 84 10.35 -1.24 -1.77
CA VAL A 84 11.13 -0.12 -1.23
C VAL A 84 10.79 0.25 0.22
N TYR A 85 9.75 -0.33 0.83
CA TYR A 85 9.29 0.05 2.17
C TYR A 85 10.39 0.03 3.24
N SER A 86 11.23 -1.01 3.25
CA SER A 86 12.34 -1.11 4.20
C SER A 86 13.35 0.01 4.06
N ALA A 87 13.70 0.39 2.82
CA ALA A 87 14.62 1.50 2.54
C ALA A 87 13.99 2.86 2.91
N LEU A 88 12.68 2.97 2.73
CA LEU A 88 11.87 4.12 3.10
C LEU A 88 11.55 4.23 4.59
N GLY A 89 12.03 3.31 5.44
CA GLY A 89 11.81 3.35 6.90
C GLY A 89 10.36 3.08 7.32
N ILE A 90 9.56 2.48 6.44
CA ILE A 90 8.13 2.18 6.66
C ILE A 90 7.87 0.68 6.56
N LYS A 91 6.75 0.25 7.15
CA LYS A 91 6.31 -1.14 7.22
C LYS A 91 5.08 -1.39 6.36
N CYS A 92 4.83 -2.65 6.03
CA CYS A 92 3.56 -3.09 5.45
C CYS A 92 2.37 -2.69 6.32
N SER A 93 2.50 -2.83 7.65
CA SER A 93 1.48 -2.39 8.61
C SER A 93 1.29 -0.88 8.69
N ASP A 94 2.30 -0.08 8.33
CA ASP A 94 2.15 1.38 8.26
C ASP A 94 1.26 1.74 7.04
N VAL A 95 1.42 1.05 5.91
CA VAL A 95 0.69 1.34 4.66
C VAL A 95 -0.69 0.70 4.61
N GLY A 96 -0.83 -0.55 5.08
CA GLY A 96 -2.09 -1.27 5.06
C GLY A 96 -2.54 -1.73 3.65
N GLY A 97 -3.83 -2.09 3.55
CA GLY A 97 -4.49 -2.47 2.30
C GLY A 97 -5.72 -1.61 2.01
N LEU A 98 -6.33 -1.81 0.84
CA LEU A 98 -7.53 -1.09 0.43
C LEU A 98 -8.78 -1.87 0.84
N MET A 99 -9.53 -1.35 1.81
CA MET A 99 -10.77 -1.93 2.29
C MET A 99 -11.92 -1.69 1.31
N ASP A 100 -12.80 -2.69 1.18
CA ASP A 100 -14.11 -2.61 0.55
C ASP A 100 -15.18 -2.43 1.64
N ASP A 101 -15.70 -1.21 1.74
CA ASP A 101 -16.73 -0.83 2.72
C ASP A 101 -18.01 -1.67 2.59
N GLY A 102 -18.28 -2.25 1.41
CA GLY A 102 -19.46 -3.08 1.18
C GLY A 102 -19.34 -4.50 1.75
N THR A 103 -18.12 -5.00 1.92
CA THR A 103 -17.85 -6.38 2.36
C THR A 103 -17.14 -6.45 3.71
N SER A 104 -16.66 -5.32 4.24
CA SER A 104 -15.80 -5.28 5.44
C SER A 104 -14.52 -6.12 5.31
N ASP A 105 -14.07 -6.35 4.08
CA ASP A 105 -12.83 -7.07 3.74
C ASP A 105 -11.97 -6.22 2.81
N TYR A 106 -10.75 -6.64 2.51
CA TYR A 106 -9.92 -6.00 1.49
C TYR A 106 -10.43 -6.30 0.09
N TYR A 107 -10.30 -5.32 -0.81
CA TYR A 107 -10.41 -5.59 -2.23
C TYR A 107 -9.40 -6.66 -2.65
N LYS A 108 -9.85 -7.63 -3.45
CA LYS A 108 -9.00 -8.73 -3.93
C LYS A 108 -7.74 -8.20 -4.62
N GLY A 109 -6.57 -8.62 -4.13
CA GLY A 109 -5.26 -8.19 -4.64
C GLY A 109 -4.77 -6.84 -4.09
N ALA A 110 -5.50 -6.22 -3.16
CA ALA A 110 -5.14 -4.99 -2.47
C ALA A 110 -4.98 -5.20 -0.95
N GLU A 111 -4.74 -6.43 -0.53
CA GLU A 111 -4.44 -6.81 0.85
C GLU A 111 -3.06 -6.26 1.27
N PRO A 112 -2.84 -5.94 2.56
CA PRO A 112 -1.52 -5.53 3.04
C PRO A 112 -0.46 -6.61 2.80
N CYS A 113 0.78 -6.21 2.53
CA CYS A 113 1.90 -7.14 2.63
C CYS A 113 2.16 -7.57 4.08
N SER A 114 3.03 -8.57 4.27
CA SER A 114 3.44 -9.02 5.60
C SER A 114 4.77 -8.39 5.98
N ASP A 115 4.87 -7.87 7.20
CA ASP A 115 6.12 -7.39 7.80
C ASP A 115 7.09 -8.53 8.15
N GLY A 116 6.76 -9.78 7.82
CA GLY A 116 7.58 -10.93 8.14
C GLY A 116 7.64 -11.17 9.64
N VAL A 117 6.52 -11.61 10.24
CA VAL A 117 6.63 -12.39 11.47
C VAL A 117 7.25 -13.72 11.06
N SER A 118 8.53 -13.92 11.35
CA SER A 118 9.17 -15.23 11.23
C SER A 118 8.33 -16.21 12.05
N GLY A 119 7.70 -17.17 11.37
CA GLY A 119 6.90 -18.22 11.98
C GLY A 119 7.76 -19.00 12.97
N GLY A 120 7.58 -18.68 14.24
CA GLY A 120 8.21 -19.31 15.38
C GLY A 120 7.33 -19.10 16.61
N GLY A 121 6.13 -19.70 16.57
CA GLY A 121 5.26 -19.83 17.74
C GLY A 121 4.32 -18.65 18.01
N VAL A 122 3.36 -18.40 17.12
CA VAL A 122 2.02 -17.93 17.52
C VAL A 122 1.02 -18.35 16.46
N ALA A 123 0.44 -19.53 16.66
CA ALA A 123 -0.85 -19.84 16.07
C ALA A 123 -1.88 -18.88 16.71
N GLY A 124 -2.54 -18.06 15.89
CA GLY A 124 -3.78 -17.37 16.29
C GLY A 124 -3.68 -15.88 16.65
N ILE A 125 -3.12 -15.03 15.79
CA ILE A 125 -3.50 -13.61 15.79
C ILE A 125 -4.15 -13.27 14.44
N ILE A 126 -5.48 -13.30 14.41
CA ILE A 126 -6.27 -12.63 13.38
C ILE A 126 -6.09 -11.13 13.63
N ILE A 127 -5.21 -10.47 12.88
CA ILE A 127 -5.18 -9.00 12.84
C ILE A 127 -6.22 -8.56 11.82
N GLY A 128 -7.47 -8.66 12.23
CA GLY A 128 -8.65 -8.10 11.58
C GLY A 128 -9.42 -7.32 12.64
N SER A 129 -8.91 -6.17 13.03
CA SER A 129 -9.47 -5.36 14.11
C SER A 129 -10.39 -4.26 13.56
N VAL A 130 -11.61 -4.63 13.20
CA VAL A 130 -12.79 -3.84 13.61
C VAL A 130 -13.98 -4.78 13.81
N ALA A 131 -14.57 -4.72 15.01
CA ALA A 131 -15.77 -5.42 15.49
C ALA A 131 -15.63 -6.90 15.91
N GLY A 132 -15.27 -7.10 17.18
CA GLY A 132 -15.96 -8.03 18.08
C GLY A 132 -15.59 -9.52 17.99
N GLY A 133 -14.79 -9.99 18.94
CA GLY A 133 -14.72 -11.42 19.29
C GLY A 133 -13.32 -11.88 19.67
N VAL A 134 -12.98 -11.78 20.95
CA VAL A 134 -11.86 -12.52 21.54
C VAL A 134 -12.22 -14.01 21.46
N ALA A 135 -11.58 -14.75 20.55
CA ALA A 135 -11.62 -16.22 20.56
C ALA A 135 -10.30 -16.75 21.13
N LEU A 136 -10.26 -16.86 22.47
CA LEU A 136 -9.33 -17.74 23.17
C LEU A 136 -9.67 -19.18 22.80
N VAL A 137 -8.81 -19.88 22.06
CA VAL A 137 -8.91 -21.33 21.90
C VAL A 137 -7.87 -21.98 22.80
N SER A 138 -8.40 -22.75 23.74
CA SER A 138 -7.76 -23.51 24.80
C SER A 138 -6.68 -24.47 24.31
N VAL A 139 -5.58 -24.51 25.08
CA VAL A 139 -4.53 -25.53 25.03
C VAL A 139 -5.11 -26.90 25.39
N GLY A 140 -4.77 -27.91 24.58
CA GLY A 140 -4.83 -29.32 24.89
C GLY A 140 -3.55 -29.99 24.39
#